data_AF-A0A7X2T1Y5-F1
#
_entry.id   AF-A0A7X2T1Y5-F1
#
_cell.length_a   1.000
_cell.length_b   1.000
_cell.length_c   1.000
_cell.angle_alpha   90.00
_cell.angle_beta   90.00
_cell.angle_gamma   90.00
#
_symmetry.space_group_name_H-M   'P 1'
#
loop_
_entity.id
_entity.type
_entity.pdbx_description
1 polymer ?
#
loop_
_entity_poly.entity_id
_entity_poly.type
_entity_poly.pdbx_seq_one_letter_code
_entity_poly.pdbx_strand_id
1 'polypeptide(L)' 'MRENKIRNERKSEIMDYAMKLFAESGYENTTIEHIAEGLDMDVELCYKYFESK' A
#
# COMPACT_ATOMS: atom_id res chain seq x y z
N MET A 1 -19.37 -8.00 -9.47
CA MET A 1 -19.09 -8.59 -8.13
C MET A 1 -17.66 -9.12 -7.98
N ARG A 2 -17.04 -9.74 -9.00
CA ARG A 2 -15.66 -10.29 -8.90
C ARG A 2 -14.56 -9.23 -8.86
N GLU A 3 -14.67 -8.18 -9.67
CA GLU A 3 -13.68 -7.09 -9.75
C GLU A 3 -13.54 -6.32 -8.44
N ASN A 4 -14.67 -6.01 -7.78
CA ASN A 4 -14.65 -5.35 -6.46
C ASN A 4 -13.93 -6.17 -5.39
N LYS A 5 -14.06 -7.51 -5.44
CA LYS A 5 -13.38 -8.39 -4.49
C LYS A 5 -11.86 -8.33 -4.68
N ILE A 6 -11.39 -8.46 -5.93
CA ILE A 6 -9.95 -8.37 -6.25
C ILE A 6 -9.39 -7.01 -5.83
N ARG A 7 -10.12 -5.93 -6.09
CA ARG A 7 -9.71 -4.58 -5.69
C ARG A 7 -9.60 -4.42 -4.17
N ASN A 8 -10.53 -5.01 -3.40
CA ASN A 8 -10.50 -4.95 -1.94
C ASN A 8 -9.38 -5.82 -1.33
N GLU A 9 -9.12 -7.00 -1.92
CA GLU A 9 -8.00 -7.85 -1.53
C GLU A 9 -6.67 -7.11 -1.74
N ARG A 10 -6.49 -6.48 -2.91
CA ARG A 10 -5.29 -5.69 -3.19
C ARG A 10 -5.15 -4.48 -2.27
N LYS A 11 -6.26 -3.81 -1.96
CA LYS A 11 -6.26 -2.70 -1.00
C LYS A 11 -5.85 -3.15 0.41
N SER A 12 -6.28 -4.35 0.83
CA SER A 12 -5.93 -4.91 2.14
C SER A 12 -4.45 -5.29 2.20
N GLU A 13 -3.92 -5.91 1.15
CA GLU A 13 -2.49 -6.24 1.03
C GLU A 13 -1.60 -5.01 1.16
N ILE A 14 -1.95 -3.91 0.49
CA ILE A 14 -1.23 -2.63 0.58
C ILE A 14 -1.28 -2.08 2.02
N MET A 15 -2.45 -2.12 2.66
CA MET A 15 -2.64 -1.62 4.02
C MET A 15 -1.85 -2.44 5.05
N ASP A 16 -1.89 -3.77 4.96
CA ASP A 16 -1.20 -4.66 5.88
C ASP A 16 0.32 -4.46 5.81
N TYR A 17 0.86 -4.31 4.60
CA TYR A 17 2.27 -4.01 4.40
C TYR A 17 2.65 -2.62 4.90
N ALA A 18 1.83 -1.59 4.61
CA ALA A 18 2.05 -0.24 5.09
C ALA A 18 2.09 -0.18 6.62
N MET A 19 1.15 -0.86 7.30
CA MET A 19 1.12 -0.93 8.76
C MET A 19 2.35 -1.60 9.34
N LYS A 20 2.83 -2.69 8.71
CA LYS A 20 4.09 -3.33 9.11
C LYS A 20 5.27 -2.37 8.96
N LEU A 21 5.35 -1.67 7.83
CA LEU A 21 6.44 -0.75 7.55
C LEU A 21 6.41 0.47 8.48
N PHE A 22 5.23 0.98 8.82
CA PHE A 22 5.07 2.02 9.84
C PHE A 22 5.53 1.55 11.23
N ALA A 23 5.28 0.30 11.59
CA ALA A 23 5.72 -0.25 12.87
C ALA A 23 7.24 -0.46 12.92
N GLU A 24 7.86 -0.82 11.79
CA GLU A 24 9.30 -1.09 11.69
C GLU A 24 10.15 0.17 11.51
N SER A 25 9.72 1.08 10.64
CA SER A 25 10.48 2.26 10.21
C SER A 25 9.98 3.58 10.81
N GLY A 26 8.79 3.56 11.43
CA GLY A 26 8.09 4.75 11.88
C GLY A 26 7.26 5.41 10.78
N TYR A 27 6.15 6.03 11.16
CA TYR A 27 5.23 6.69 10.22
C TYR A 27 5.92 7.78 9.40
N GLU A 28 6.69 8.67 10.04
CA GLU A 28 7.35 9.79 9.37
C GLU A 28 8.38 9.36 8.31
N ASN A 29 9.11 8.28 8.56
CA ASN A 29 10.15 7.78 7.65
C ASN A 29 9.61 6.88 6.53
N THR A 30 8.33 6.52 6.60
CA THR A 30 7.70 5.68 5.58
C THR A 30 7.00 6.57 4.56
N THR A 31 7.13 6.24 3.27
CA THR A 31 6.44 6.93 2.17
C THR A 31 5.69 5.92 1.30
N ILE A 32 4.82 6.40 0.41
CA ILE A 32 4.13 5.52 -0.55
C ILE A 32 5.14 4.81 -1.46
N GLU A 33 6.25 5.45 -1.80
CA GLU A 33 7.34 4.86 -2.58
C GLU A 33 7.95 3.66 -1.86
N HIS A 34 8.22 3.77 -0.55
CA HIS A 34 8.73 2.64 0.24
C HIS A 34 7.73 1.47 0.31
N ILE A 35 6.42 1.77 0.39
CA ILE A 35 5.36 0.75 0.40
C ILE A 35 5.27 0.06 -0.98
N ALA A 36 5.34 0.84 -2.06
CA ALA A 36 5.26 0.35 -3.43
C ALA A 36 6.47 -0.54 -3.77
N GLU A 37 7.69 -0.10 -3.41
CA GLU A 37 8.92 -0.87 -3.58
C GLU A 37 8.86 -2.21 -2.81
N GLY A 38 8.38 -2.18 -1.57
CA GLY A 38 8.26 -3.37 -0.73
C GLY A 38 7.24 -4.42 -1.22
N LEU A 39 6.30 -4.01 -2.06
CA LEU A 39 5.27 -4.87 -2.67
C LEU A 39 5.56 -5.20 -4.14
N ASP A 40 6.68 -4.74 -4.69
CA ASP A 40 6.99 -4.81 -6.13
C ASP A 40 5.84 -4.25 -6.99
N MET A 41 5.39 -3.05 -6.62
CA MET A 41 4.28 -2.34 -7.24
C MET A 41 4.70 -0.98 -7.78
N ASP A 42 4.04 -0.53 -8.84
CA ASP A 42 4.17 0.85 -9.31
C ASP A 42 3.58 1.83 -8.29
N VAL A 43 4.28 2.92 -8.03
CA VAL A 43 3.83 4.01 -7.15
C VAL A 43 2.49 4.58 -7.62
N GLU A 44 2.30 4.73 -8.93
CA GLU A 44 1.04 5.19 -9.53
C GLU A 44 -0.12 4.23 -9.24
N LEU A 45 0.15 2.92 -9.17
CA LEU A 45 -0.85 1.94 -8.79
C LEU A 45 -1.22 2.07 -7.32
N CYS A 46 -0.26 2.32 -6.42
CA CYS A 46 -0.56 2.63 -5.02
C CYS A 46 -1.44 3.87 -4.88
N TYR A 47 -1.18 4.94 -5.63
CA TYR A 47 -2.03 6.14 -5.65
C TYR A 47 -3.45 5.90 -6.17
N LYS A 48 -3.69 4.84 -6.97
CA LYS A 48 -5.06 4.41 -7.34
C LYS A 48 -5.85 3.80 -6.17
N TYR A 49 -5.18 3.35 -5.11
CA TYR A 49 -5.82 2.78 -3.91
C TYR A 49 -5.87 3.75 -2.74
N PHE A 50 -4.86 4.62 -2.59
CA PHE A 50 -4.71 5.57 -1.48
C PHE A 50 -4.18 6.91 -2.01
N GLU A 51 -4.90 8.00 -1.74
CA GLU A 51 -4.52 9.34 -2.20
C GLU A 51 -3.29 9.90 -1.47
N SER A 52 -3.06 9.45 -0.23
CA SER A 52 -1.92 9.82 0.59
C SER A 52 -1.51 8.67 1.52
N LYS A 53 -0.36 8.86 2.17
CA LYS A 53 0.04 8.09 3.35
C LYS A 53 -1.00 8.26 4.48
#